data_AF-A0A0S2ZM99-F1
#
_entry.id   AF-A0A0S2ZM99-F1
#
_cell.length_a   1.000
_cell.length_b   1.000
_cell.length_c   1.000
_cell.angle_alpha   90.00
_cell.angle_beta   90.00
_cell.angle_gamma   90.00
#
_symmetry.space_group_name_H-M   'P 1'
#
loop_
_entity.id
_entity.type
_entity.pdbx_description
1 polymer ?
#
loop_
_entity_poly.entity_id
_entity_poly.type
_entity_poly.pdbx_seq_one_letter_code
_entity_poly.pdbx_strand_id
1 'polypeptide(L)'
;MKKIILVSIAKEKKIKDFRLVITPSGRSRIGAIQTKDYGIISYPDKKDFEKIGELIYWAFNESDDKVIEYSSDIKIEKQFYNCNSYRKVTNDYNMIFFELIERIYSISLLKKDGDAFVAFEDENKEAVEYIFPEKPTALELGTKVMEMFEYKERYDGLIE
;
A
#
# COMPACT_ATOMS: atom_id res chain seq x y z
N MET A 1 -3.09 20.24 11.74
CA MET A 1 -3.13 18.77 11.55
C MET A 1 -1.71 18.25 11.50
N LYS A 2 -1.44 17.05 12.03
CA LYS A 2 -0.14 16.39 11.84
C LYS A 2 0.04 16.15 10.34
N LYS A 3 1.23 16.45 9.82
CA LYS A 3 1.56 16.11 8.42
C LYS A 3 1.60 14.59 8.31
N ILE A 4 0.75 14.03 7.46
CA ILE A 4 0.69 12.60 7.18
C ILE A 4 0.89 12.48 5.68
N ILE A 5 1.91 11.73 5.27
CA ILE A 5 2.08 11.28 3.90
C ILE A 5 1.82 9.78 3.90
N LEU A 6 0.98 9.31 2.98
CA LEU A 6 0.64 7.90 2.86
C LEU A 6 0.85 7.43 1.41
N VAL A 7 1.34 6.20 1.24
CA VAL A 7 1.35 5.49 -0.04
C VAL A 7 0.65 4.17 0.17
N SER A 8 -0.34 3.87 -0.67
CA SER A 8 -0.98 2.56 -0.66
C SER A 8 -0.27 1.64 -1.63
N ILE A 9 0.10 0.45 -1.15
CA ILE A 9 0.83 -0.57 -1.90
C ILE A 9 -0.03 -1.82 -1.85
N ALA A 10 -0.55 -2.25 -3.00
CA ALA A 10 -1.37 -3.44 -3.11
C ALA A 10 -0.74 -4.47 -4.03
N LYS A 11 -0.55 -5.67 -3.50
CA LYS A 11 0.00 -6.81 -4.24
C LYS A 11 -1.09 -7.84 -4.46
N GLU A 12 -1.27 -8.27 -5.70
CA GLU A 12 -2.15 -9.38 -6.02
C GLU A 12 -1.65 -10.65 -5.30
N LYS A 13 -2.58 -11.42 -4.71
CA LYS A 13 -2.32 -12.65 -3.96
C LYS A 13 -1.91 -13.80 -4.88
N LYS A 14 -0.75 -13.64 -5.52
CA LYS A 14 -0.11 -14.57 -6.45
C LYS A 14 1.38 -14.64 -6.15
N ILE A 15 1.94 -15.83 -6.34
CA ILE A 15 3.37 -16.11 -6.10
C ILE A 15 4.25 -15.53 -7.22
N LYS A 16 3.76 -15.57 -8.45
CA LYS A 16 4.45 -15.12 -9.68
C LYS A 16 3.51 -14.28 -10.52
N ASP A 17 4.09 -13.46 -11.40
CA ASP A 17 3.37 -12.61 -12.34
C ASP A 17 2.27 -11.76 -11.67
N PHE A 18 2.51 -11.37 -10.42
CA PHE A 18 1.56 -10.62 -9.62
C PHE A 18 1.51 -9.18 -10.11
N ARG A 19 0.31 -8.61 -10.11
CA ARG A 19 0.16 -7.16 -10.25
C ARG A 19 0.53 -6.48 -8.94
N LEU A 20 1.36 -5.44 -9.03
CA LEU A 20 1.62 -4.49 -7.96
C LEU A 20 1.01 -3.13 -8.33
N VAL A 21 0.14 -2.62 -7.46
CA VAL A 21 -0.51 -1.31 -7.58
C VAL A 21 0.02 -0.40 -6.48
N ILE A 22 0.60 0.73 -6.85
CA ILE A 22 1.18 1.71 -5.91
C ILE A 22 0.55 3.06 -6.19
N THR A 23 -0.14 3.62 -5.20
CA THR A 23 -0.89 4.87 -5.39
C THR A 23 -0.47 5.94 -4.39
N PRO A 24 -0.11 7.16 -4.85
CA PRO A 24 0.10 8.31 -3.99
C PRO A 24 -1.21 8.80 -3.37
N SER A 25 -1.08 9.62 -2.33
CA SER A 25 -2.21 10.21 -1.61
C SER A 25 -2.09 11.72 -1.46
N GLY A 26 -3.25 12.36 -1.28
CA GLY A 26 -3.42 13.74 -0.88
C GLY A 26 -4.53 13.81 0.16
N ARG A 27 -5.27 14.93 0.17
CA ARG A 27 -6.44 15.14 1.01
C ARG A 27 -7.70 15.30 0.18
N SER A 28 -8.80 14.78 0.69
CA SER A 28 -10.13 15.16 0.23
C SER A 28 -10.50 16.56 0.70
N ARG A 29 -11.56 17.14 0.14
CA ARG A 29 -12.12 18.44 0.55
C ARG A 29 -12.51 18.51 2.03
N ILE A 30 -12.79 17.37 2.66
CA ILE A 30 -13.11 17.27 4.10
C ILE A 30 -11.86 17.00 4.98
N GLY A 31 -10.66 16.96 4.40
CA GLY A 31 -9.40 16.76 5.13
C GLY A 31 -9.02 15.30 5.40
N ALA A 32 -9.83 14.32 4.98
CA ALA A 32 -9.48 12.90 5.04
C ALA A 32 -8.40 12.56 4.00
N ILE A 33 -7.56 11.55 4.27
CA ILE A 33 -6.61 11.02 3.28
C ILE A 33 -7.39 10.52 2.07
N GLN A 34 -6.93 10.84 0.87
CA GLN A 34 -7.55 10.41 -0.37
C GLN A 34 -6.48 9.97 -1.36
N THR A 35 -6.69 8.82 -2.00
CA THR A 35 -5.84 8.33 -3.09
C THR A 35 -5.95 9.26 -4.29
N LYS A 36 -4.81 9.60 -4.92
CA LYS A 36 -4.81 10.36 -6.17
C LYS A 36 -5.31 9.50 -7.32
N ASP A 37 -5.78 10.14 -8.38
CA ASP A 37 -6.33 9.49 -9.58
C ASP A 37 -5.25 9.02 -10.57
N TYR A 38 -4.00 8.93 -10.11
CA TYR A 38 -2.89 8.35 -10.85
C TYR A 38 -2.05 7.48 -9.92
N GLY A 39 -1.26 6.59 -10.48
CA GLY A 39 -0.44 5.63 -9.73
C GLY A 39 0.33 4.73 -10.68
N ILE A 40 1.12 3.83 -10.09
CA ILE A 40 1.92 2.85 -10.82
C ILE A 40 1.21 1.50 -10.77
N ILE A 41 1.06 0.89 -11.94
CA ILE A 41 0.72 -0.53 -12.08
C ILE A 41 1.95 -1.21 -12.68
N SER A 42 2.51 -2.18 -11.98
CA SER A 42 3.72 -2.88 -12.39
C SER A 42 3.59 -4.39 -12.18
N TYR A 43 4.48 -5.13 -12.82
CA TYR A 43 4.57 -6.59 -12.77
C TYR A 43 6.03 -7.01 -12.47
N PRO A 44 6.56 -6.68 -11.28
CA PRO A 44 7.94 -6.99 -10.91
C PRO A 44 8.12 -8.49 -10.60
N ASP A 45 9.35 -8.99 -10.69
CA ASP A 45 9.69 -10.28 -10.08
C ASP A 45 9.69 -10.13 -8.55
N LYS A 46 9.44 -11.23 -7.82
CA LYS A 46 9.48 -11.21 -6.35
C LYS A 46 10.86 -10.81 -5.78
N LYS A 47 11.93 -10.90 -6.58
CA LYS A 47 13.30 -10.51 -6.21
C LYS A 47 13.67 -9.08 -6.62
N ASP A 48 12.80 -8.34 -7.30
CA ASP A 48 13.04 -6.96 -7.75
C ASP A 48 12.91 -5.94 -6.61
N PHE A 49 13.50 -6.21 -5.44
CA PHE A 49 13.28 -5.44 -4.21
C PHE A 49 13.61 -3.96 -4.38
N GLU A 50 14.80 -3.63 -4.89
CA GLU A 50 15.23 -2.24 -5.08
C GLU A 50 14.28 -1.48 -6.00
N LYS A 51 13.91 -2.08 -7.15
CA LYS A 51 12.95 -1.50 -8.10
C LYS A 51 11.57 -1.28 -7.47
N ILE A 52 11.07 -2.22 -6.66
CA ILE A 52 9.82 -2.04 -5.93
C ILE A 52 9.92 -0.82 -4.99
N GLY A 53 11.03 -0.70 -4.26
CA GLY A 53 11.31 0.45 -3.41
C GLY A 53 11.36 1.78 -4.16
N GLU A 54 11.98 1.81 -5.34
CA GLU A 54 12.03 3.00 -6.21
C GLU A 54 10.63 3.43 -6.66
N LEU A 55 9.78 2.49 -7.07
CA LEU A 55 8.38 2.77 -7.45
C LEU A 55 7.57 3.31 -6.26
N ILE A 56 7.80 2.77 -5.06
CA ILE A 56 7.18 3.29 -3.82
C ILE A 56 7.68 4.70 -3.53
N TYR A 57 8.98 4.99 -3.70
CA TYR A 57 9.49 6.34 -3.48
C TYR A 57 8.99 7.35 -4.49
N TRP A 58 8.81 6.95 -5.74
CA TRP A 58 8.14 7.80 -6.71
C TRP A 58 6.76 8.20 -6.19
N ALA A 59 5.94 7.23 -5.77
CA ALA A 59 4.62 7.51 -5.22
C ALA A 59 4.70 8.33 -3.92
N PHE A 60 5.69 8.09 -3.07
CA PHE A 60 5.90 8.87 -1.85
C PHE A 60 6.21 10.35 -2.14
N ASN A 61 7.04 10.62 -3.15
CA ASN A 61 7.36 11.98 -3.58
C ASN A 61 6.17 12.67 -4.26
N GLU A 62 5.28 11.88 -4.87
CA GLU A 62 4.01 12.34 -5.42
C GLU A 62 2.91 12.48 -4.35
N SER A 63 3.12 11.99 -3.14
CA SER A 63 2.16 12.13 -2.04
C SER A 63 2.36 13.43 -1.27
N ASP A 64 1.27 14.04 -0.85
CA ASP A 64 1.30 15.30 -0.11
C ASP A 64 0.10 15.46 0.84
N ASP A 65 0.06 16.60 1.52
CA ASP A 65 -0.99 16.98 2.48
C ASP A 65 -2.04 17.89 1.82
N LYS A 66 -1.95 18.14 0.51
CA LYS A 66 -2.81 19.12 -0.18
C LYS A 66 -4.13 18.50 -0.61
N VAL A 67 -5.14 19.37 -0.73
CA VAL A 67 -6.45 18.98 -1.24
C VAL A 67 -6.34 18.60 -2.72
N ILE A 68 -6.90 17.45 -3.07
CA ILE A 68 -7.10 17.01 -4.45
C ILE A 68 -8.31 17.78 -4.99
N GLU A 69 -8.06 18.77 -5.83
CA GLU A 69 -9.11 19.63 -6.40
C GLU A 69 -10.02 18.89 -7.37
N TYR A 70 -9.40 18.04 -8.20
CA TYR A 70 -10.04 17.24 -9.24
C TYR A 70 -9.80 15.77 -8.95
N SER A 71 -10.87 15.07 -8.55
CA SER A 71 -10.86 13.62 -8.40
C SER A 71 -11.65 12.99 -9.55
N SER A 72 -11.19 11.85 -10.04
CA SER A 72 -11.93 11.05 -11.02
C SER A 72 -13.27 10.56 -10.46
N ASP A 73 -14.32 10.58 -11.29
CA ASP A 73 -15.60 9.92 -11.00
C ASP A 73 -15.52 8.39 -11.18
N ILE A 74 -14.43 7.89 -11.77
CA ILE A 74 -14.19 6.46 -11.93
C ILE A 74 -13.72 5.89 -10.60
N LYS A 75 -14.41 4.85 -10.13
CA LYS A 75 -14.04 4.16 -8.89
C LYS A 75 -12.64 3.51 -8.98
N ILE A 76 -11.90 3.57 -7.88
CA ILE A 76 -10.51 3.08 -7.80
C ILE A 76 -10.36 1.60 -8.18
N GLU A 77 -11.34 0.75 -7.86
CA GLU A 77 -11.30 -0.68 -8.22
C GLU A 77 -11.28 -0.90 -9.74
N LYS A 78 -11.92 -0.01 -10.50
CA LYS A 78 -11.94 -0.07 -11.96
C LYS A 78 -10.66 0.54 -12.54
N GLN A 79 -10.23 1.65 -11.95
CA GLN A 79 -9.10 2.43 -12.44
C GLN A 79 -7.77 1.66 -12.33
N PHE A 80 -7.45 1.12 -11.15
CA PHE A 80 -6.13 0.54 -10.89
C PHE A 80 -6.12 -0.99 -10.90
N TYR A 81 -7.21 -1.60 -10.45
CA TYR A 81 -7.28 -3.04 -10.24
C TYR A 81 -7.98 -3.79 -11.38
N ASN A 82 -8.61 -3.06 -12.32
CA ASN A 82 -9.44 -3.63 -13.38
C ASN A 82 -10.49 -4.63 -12.82
N CYS A 83 -11.10 -4.28 -11.69
CA CYS A 83 -12.08 -5.08 -10.98
C CYS A 83 -13.45 -4.41 -11.01
N ASN A 84 -14.51 -5.23 -11.05
CA ASN A 84 -15.89 -4.72 -11.11
C ASN A 84 -16.42 -4.26 -9.74
N SER A 85 -15.71 -4.52 -8.64
CA SER A 85 -16.10 -4.11 -7.29
C SER A 85 -14.88 -4.00 -6.36
N TYR A 86 -14.97 -3.10 -5.39
CA TYR A 86 -13.96 -2.97 -4.33
C TYR A 86 -13.85 -4.23 -3.46
N ARG A 87 -14.97 -4.94 -3.25
CA ARG A 87 -14.97 -6.26 -2.59
C ARG A 87 -14.01 -7.24 -3.25
N LYS A 88 -13.89 -7.23 -4.58
CA LYS A 88 -12.93 -8.08 -5.29
C LYS A 88 -11.49 -7.66 -4.99
N VAL A 89 -11.20 -6.36 -4.97
CA VAL A 89 -9.87 -5.83 -4.58
C VAL A 89 -9.47 -6.34 -3.20
N THR A 90 -10.32 -6.16 -2.20
CA THR A 90 -10.03 -6.60 -0.81
C THR A 90 -9.85 -8.12 -0.65
N ASN A 91 -10.40 -8.92 -1.57
CA ASN A 91 -10.27 -10.37 -1.54
C ASN A 91 -8.98 -10.84 -2.24
N ASP A 92 -8.68 -10.24 -3.40
CA ASP A 92 -7.65 -10.70 -4.33
C ASP A 92 -6.28 -10.02 -4.11
N TYR A 93 -6.23 -8.95 -3.31
CA TYR A 93 -5.02 -8.19 -3.04
C TYR A 93 -4.73 -8.13 -1.54
N ASN A 94 -3.45 -8.21 -1.19
CA ASN A 94 -2.93 -7.77 0.11
C ASN A 94 -2.57 -6.29 0.00
N MET A 95 -2.67 -5.55 1.11
CA MET A 95 -2.37 -4.13 1.14
C MET A 95 -1.44 -3.77 2.29
N ILE A 96 -0.48 -2.90 2.00
CA ILE A 96 0.43 -2.25 2.95
C ILE A 96 0.30 -0.75 2.76
N PHE A 97 0.32 0.00 3.86
CA PHE A 97 0.56 1.44 3.83
C PHE A 97 2.01 1.73 4.17
N PHE A 98 2.64 2.61 3.39
CA PHE A 98 3.89 3.26 3.76
C PHE A 98 3.59 4.70 4.18
N GLU A 99 4.01 5.06 5.38
CA GLU A 99 3.52 6.24 6.10
C GLU A 99 4.68 7.09 6.60
N LEU A 100 4.54 8.41 6.50
CA LEU A 100 5.36 9.39 7.22
C LEU A 100 4.45 10.21 8.14
N ILE A 101 4.53 9.94 9.44
CA ILE A 101 3.75 10.63 10.48
C ILE A 101 4.73 11.23 11.47
N GLU A 102 4.69 12.55 11.67
CA GLU A 102 5.57 13.23 12.65
C GLU A 102 7.06 12.89 12.52
N ARG A 103 7.54 12.69 11.28
CA ARG A 103 8.92 12.31 10.91
C ARG A 103 9.28 10.85 11.16
N ILE A 104 8.31 10.03 11.54
CA ILE A 104 8.46 8.58 11.69
C ILE A 104 8.04 7.92 10.37
N TYR A 105 8.95 7.13 9.79
CA TYR A 105 8.65 6.28 8.64
C TYR A 105 8.19 4.91 9.14
N SER A 106 7.03 4.46 8.69
CA SER A 106 6.51 3.14 9.03
C SER A 106 5.86 2.46 7.85
N ILE A 107 5.78 1.15 7.90
CA ILE A 107 4.88 0.36 7.06
C ILE A 107 3.93 -0.45 7.92
N SER A 108 2.68 -0.55 7.47
CA SER A 108 1.59 -1.17 8.20
C SER A 108 0.88 -2.18 7.29
N LEU A 109 0.85 -3.45 7.70
CA LEU A 109 0.10 -4.49 6.98
C LEU A 109 -1.39 -4.34 7.28
N LEU A 110 -2.22 -4.50 6.25
CA LEU A 110 -3.66 -4.33 6.39
C LEU A 110 -4.41 -5.63 6.10
N LYS A 111 -5.59 -5.73 6.72
CA LYS A 111 -6.61 -6.73 6.41
C LYS A 111 -7.88 -6.05 5.96
N LYS A 112 -8.67 -6.81 5.20
CA LYS A 112 -10.06 -6.45 4.92
C LYS A 112 -10.87 -6.49 6.22
N ASP A 113 -11.67 -5.46 6.43
CA ASP A 113 -12.76 -5.44 7.39
C ASP A 113 -13.99 -4.79 6.75
N GLY A 114 -15.03 -5.59 6.49
CA GLY A 114 -16.18 -5.18 5.69
C GLY A 114 -15.76 -4.63 4.31
N ASP A 115 -16.07 -3.35 4.09
CA ASP A 115 -15.74 -2.59 2.86
C ASP A 115 -14.51 -1.68 3.04
N ALA A 116 -13.74 -1.85 4.11
CA ALA A 116 -12.55 -1.06 4.42
C ALA A 116 -11.29 -1.94 4.60
N PHE A 117 -10.14 -1.29 4.67
CA PHE A 117 -8.91 -1.88 5.19
C PHE A 117 -8.66 -1.36 6.61
N VAL A 118 -8.28 -2.26 7.49
CA VAL A 118 -7.87 -1.98 8.88
C VAL A 118 -6.52 -2.60 9.15
N ALA A 119 -5.86 -2.21 10.22
CA ALA A 119 -4.60 -2.83 10.64
C ALA A 119 -4.76 -4.35 10.75
N PHE A 120 -3.81 -5.08 10.15
CA PHE A 120 -3.71 -6.52 10.36
C PHE A 120 -3.11 -6.77 11.74
N GLU A 121 -3.75 -7.65 12.49
CA GLU A 121 -3.30 -8.10 13.81
C GLU A 121 -2.84 -9.54 13.69
N ASP A 122 -1.70 -9.87 14.29
CA ASP A 122 -1.16 -11.22 14.35
C ASP A 122 -1.90 -12.11 15.38
N GLU A 123 -1.38 -13.32 15.61
CA GLU A 123 -1.94 -14.27 16.59
C GLU A 123 -1.94 -13.74 18.03
N ASN A 124 -1.05 -12.78 18.33
CA ASN A 124 -0.93 -12.13 19.64
C ASN A 124 -1.82 -10.88 19.76
N LYS A 125 -2.60 -10.57 18.71
CA LYS A 125 -3.40 -9.34 18.58
C LYS A 125 -2.54 -8.08 18.51
N GLU A 126 -1.31 -8.20 18.04
CA GLU A 126 -0.43 -7.06 17.81
C GLU A 126 -0.50 -6.63 16.34
N ALA A 127 -0.56 -5.31 16.09
CA ALA A 127 -0.56 -4.79 14.74
C ALA A 127 0.76 -5.13 14.05
N VAL A 128 0.69 -5.67 12.83
CA VAL A 128 1.90 -5.99 12.06
C VAL A 128 2.38 -4.74 11.34
N GLU A 129 3.23 -4.00 12.04
CA GLU A 129 3.88 -2.78 11.59
C GLU A 129 5.40 -2.86 11.70
N TYR A 130 6.09 -2.04 10.92
CA TYR A 130 7.53 -1.86 11.04
C TYR A 130 7.88 -0.38 10.98
N ILE A 131 8.51 0.11 12.05
CA ILE A 131 9.00 1.48 12.15
C ILE A 131 10.47 1.49 11.72
N PHE A 132 10.78 2.31 10.72
CA PHE A 132 12.16 2.53 10.29
C PHE A 132 12.83 3.56 11.22
N PRO A 133 14.08 3.34 11.65
CA PRO A 133 14.80 4.28 12.50
C PRO A 133 15.10 5.61 11.79
N GLU A 134 15.24 5.57 10.47
CA GLU A 134 15.44 6.72 9.59
C GLU A 134 14.72 6.51 8.25
N LYS A 135 14.87 7.43 7.29
CA LYS A 135 14.31 7.22 5.96
C LYS A 135 15.00 6.00 5.33
N PRO A 136 14.27 4.93 4.97
CA PRO A 136 14.90 3.76 4.39
C PRO A 136 15.58 4.06 3.05
N THR A 137 16.41 3.15 2.58
CA THR A 137 16.83 3.07 1.18
C THR A 137 15.76 2.35 0.35
N ALA A 138 15.85 2.43 -0.99
CA ALA A 138 14.88 1.76 -1.85
C ALA A 138 14.94 0.24 -1.67
N LEU A 139 16.15 -0.31 -1.57
CA LEU A 139 16.36 -1.72 -1.30
C LEU A 139 15.75 -2.15 0.04
N GLU A 140 15.98 -1.43 1.13
CA GLU A 140 15.40 -1.74 2.44
C GLU A 140 13.87 -1.69 2.42
N LEU A 141 13.30 -0.63 1.85
CA LEU A 141 11.85 -0.45 1.77
C LEU A 141 11.19 -1.56 0.95
N GLY A 142 11.71 -1.82 -0.26
CA GLY A 142 11.16 -2.85 -1.14
C GLY A 142 11.32 -4.26 -0.57
N THR A 143 12.44 -4.54 0.11
CA THR A 143 12.65 -5.81 0.82
C THR A 143 11.61 -5.99 1.91
N LYS A 144 11.44 -4.99 2.80
CA LYS A 144 10.52 -5.09 3.94
C LYS A 144 9.05 -5.22 3.50
N VAL A 145 8.66 -4.50 2.45
CA VAL A 145 7.32 -4.60 1.86
C VAL A 145 7.06 -6.01 1.33
N MET A 146 8.01 -6.60 0.60
CA MET A 146 7.86 -7.97 0.10
C MET A 146 7.85 -9.01 1.23
N GLU A 147 8.68 -8.85 2.25
CA GLU A 147 8.65 -9.71 3.46
C GLU A 147 7.27 -9.70 4.13
N MET A 148 6.65 -8.53 4.28
CA MET A 148 5.32 -8.41 4.89
C MET A 148 4.21 -9.00 4.03
N PHE A 149 4.30 -8.87 2.71
CA PHE A 149 3.37 -9.57 1.82
C PHE A 149 3.52 -11.08 1.92
N GLU A 150 4.75 -11.61 1.90
CA GLU A 150 4.99 -13.05 2.05
C GLU A 150 4.52 -13.56 3.42
N TYR A 151 4.74 -12.79 4.49
CA TYR A 151 4.21 -13.11 5.82
C TYR A 151 2.69 -13.25 5.78
N LYS A 152 1.99 -12.30 5.15
CA LYS A 152 0.54 -12.35 5.02
C LYS A 152 0.06 -13.52 4.16
N GLU A 153 0.80 -13.85 3.11
CA GLU A 153 0.49 -14.97 2.22
C GLU A 153 0.68 -16.32 2.92
N ARG A 154 1.70 -16.47 3.76
CA ARG A 154 1.87 -17.64 4.65
C ARG A 154 0.72 -17.72 5.67
N TYR A 155 0.39 -16.60 6.30
CA TYR A 155 -0.71 -16.53 7.27
C TYR A 155 -2.05 -16.95 6.65
N ASP A 156 -2.32 -16.54 5.41
CA ASP A 156 -3.52 -16.91 4.66
C ASP A 156 -3.47 -18.35 4.08
N GLY A 157 -2.37 -19.08 4.25
CA GLY A 157 -2.17 -20.42 3.68
C GLY A 157 -2.03 -20.45 2.16
N LEU A 158 -1.59 -19.35 1.55
CA LEU A 158 -1.39 -19.23 0.10
C LEU A 158 -0.02 -19.75 -0.35
N ILE A 159 0.95 -19.73 0.55
CA ILE A 159 2.30 -20.28 0.39
C ILE A 159 2.72 -20.98 1.68
N GLU A 160 3.65 -21.93 1.55
CA GLU A 160 4.26 -22.67 2.67
C GLU A 160 5.34 -21.85 3.39
#